data_AF-A0A6G3PKU3-F1
#
_entry.id   AF-A0A6G3PKU3-F1
#
_cell.length_a   1.000
_cell.length_b   1.000
_cell.length_c   1.000
_cell.angle_alpha   90.00
_cell.angle_beta   90.00
_cell.angle_gamma   90.00
#
_symmetry.space_group_name_H-M   'P 1'
#
loop_
_entity.id
_entity.type
_entity.pdbx_description
1 polymer ?
#
loop_
_entity_poly.entity_id
_entity_poly.type
_entity_poly.pdbx_seq_one_letter_code
_entity_poly.pdbx_strand_id
1 'polypeptide(L)'
;QSALLHERLGGLARAENVPVPRPAEAVRTGGENRARLWTRAAIAGVALLMVVTGLTLHTAPTHYEQPISPAERVGGVPPRGGPQQLTAQDLKLQRSLREQVAHGPERLVPETR
;
A
#
# COMPACT_ATOMS: atom_id res chain seq x y z
N GLN A 1 41.49 47.85 -18.68
CA GLN A 1 41.41 46.38 -18.83
C GLN A 1 40.32 45.95 -19.80
N SER A 2 39.13 46.58 -19.79
CA SER A 2 38.03 46.31 -20.75
C SER A 2 38.40 46.53 -22.23
N ALA A 3 39.17 47.57 -22.55
CA ALA A 3 39.58 47.87 -23.92
C ALA A 3 40.42 46.75 -24.57
N LEU A 4 41.39 46.21 -23.82
CA LEU A 4 42.25 45.10 -24.27
C LEU A 4 41.45 43.81 -24.47
N LEU A 5 40.45 43.58 -23.61
CA LEU A 5 39.51 42.46 -23.77
C LEU A 5 38.66 42.62 -25.03
N HIS A 6 38.13 43.82 -25.29
CA HIS A 6 37.36 44.12 -26.49
C HIS A 6 38.17 43.91 -27.77
N GLU A 7 39.43 44.33 -27.77
CA GLU A 7 40.33 44.15 -28.90
C GLU A 7 40.61 42.66 -29.17
N ARG A 8 40.87 41.87 -28.12
CA ARG A 8 41.07 40.42 -28.25
C ARG A 8 39.81 39.69 -28.72
N LEU A 9 38.64 40.03 -28.16
CA LEU A 9 37.36 39.44 -28.58
C LEU A 9 37.01 39.83 -30.02
N GLY A 10 37.25 41.09 -30.40
CA GLY A 10 37.07 41.55 -31.77
C GLY A 10 38.04 40.88 -32.77
N GLY A 11 39.28 40.62 -32.34
CA GLY A 11 40.25 39.85 -33.13
C GLY A 11 39.80 38.41 -33.38
N LEU A 12 39.32 37.72 -32.33
CA LEU A 12 38.80 36.35 -32.43
C LEU A 12 37.53 36.28 -33.30
N ALA A 13 36.59 37.20 -33.12
CA ALA A 13 35.34 37.24 -33.89
C ALA A 13 35.55 37.46 -35.39
N ARG A 14 36.67 38.09 -35.81
CA ARG A 14 37.02 38.26 -37.23
C ARG A 14 37.87 37.13 -37.79
N ALA A 15 38.63 36.44 -36.95
CA ALA A 15 39.45 35.30 -37.34
C ALA A 15 38.61 34.04 -37.59
N GLU A 16 37.42 33.96 -37.00
CA GLU A 16 36.50 32.84 -37.13
C GLU A 16 35.38 33.14 -38.13
N ASN A 17 35.20 32.28 -39.13
CA ASN A 17 34.10 32.40 -40.09
C ASN A 17 32.82 31.84 -39.47
N VAL A 18 32.10 32.68 -38.73
CA VAL A 18 30.86 32.29 -38.04
C VAL A 18 29.70 32.20 -39.06
N PRO A 19 29.01 31.05 -39.18
CA PRO A 19 27.82 30.93 -40.01
C PRO A 19 26.76 31.95 -39.58
N VAL A 20 26.03 32.51 -40.56
CA VAL A 20 24.94 33.46 -40.28
C VAL A 20 23.97 32.81 -39.27
N PRO A 21 23.74 33.45 -38.11
CA PRO A 21 22.85 32.88 -37.10
C PRO A 21 21.45 32.74 -37.67
N ARG A 22 20.78 31.64 -37.32
CA ARG A 22 19.39 31.43 -37.71
C ARG A 22 18.52 32.60 -37.22
N PRO A 23 17.49 33.01 -37.98
CA PRO A 23 16.57 34.06 -37.55
C PRO A 23 16.07 33.82 -36.13
N ALA A 24 16.02 34.89 -35.32
CA ALA A 24 15.64 34.78 -33.90
C ALA A 24 14.26 34.13 -33.71
N GLU A 25 13.33 34.37 -34.64
CA GLU A 25 12.02 33.72 -34.69
C GLU A 25 12.12 32.20 -34.83
N ALA A 26 12.97 31.69 -35.71
CA ALA A 26 13.11 30.25 -35.96
C ALA A 26 13.70 29.53 -34.74
N VAL A 27 14.63 30.17 -34.03
CA VAL A 27 15.21 29.65 -32.79
C VAL A 27 14.16 29.63 -31.68
N ARG A 28 13.37 30.70 -31.54
CA ARG A 28 12.33 30.82 -30.52
C ARG A 28 11.20 29.82 -30.74
N THR A 29 10.65 29.77 -31.95
CA THR A 29 9.57 28.83 -32.31
C THR A 29 10.03 27.38 -32.24
N GLY A 30 11.28 27.09 -32.64
CA GLY A 30 11.87 25.76 -32.49
C GLY A 30 11.96 25.31 -31.02
N GLY A 31 12.42 26.21 -30.14
CA GLY A 31 12.47 25.96 -28.70
C GLY A 31 11.09 25.74 -28.08
N GLU A 32 10.12 26.60 -28.43
CA GLU A 32 8.75 26.52 -27.94
C GLU A 32 8.06 25.22 -28.37
N ASN A 33 8.19 24.83 -29.64
CA ASN A 33 7.60 23.60 -30.16
C ASN A 33 8.18 22.37 -29.46
N ARG A 34 9.50 22.36 -29.22
CA ARG A 34 10.17 21.28 -28.51
C ARG A 34 9.71 21.20 -27.06
N ALA A 35 9.62 22.35 -26.37
CA ALA A 35 9.11 22.40 -25.00
C ALA A 35 7.67 21.88 -24.93
N ARG A 36 6.78 22.35 -25.82
CA ARG A 36 5.38 21.89 -25.90
C ARG A 36 5.28 20.38 -26.16
N LEU A 37 6.12 19.83 -27.04
CA LEU A 37 6.15 18.39 -27.30
C LEU A 37 6.52 17.60 -26.05
N TRP A 38 7.59 18.00 -25.35
CA TRP A 38 8.02 17.33 -24.12
C TRP A 38 7.01 17.47 -22.98
N THR A 39 6.37 18.62 -22.84
CA THR A 39 5.29 18.80 -21.86
C THR A 39 4.13 17.85 -22.15
N ARG A 40 3.69 17.75 -23.41
CA ARG A 40 2.64 16.80 -23.80
C ARG A 40 3.05 15.35 -23.56
N ALA A 41 4.29 15.00 -23.88
CA ALA A 41 4.84 13.67 -23.63
C ALA A 41 4.87 13.34 -22.12
N ALA A 42 5.30 14.29 -21.27
CA ALA A 42 5.30 14.12 -19.83
C ALA A 42 3.88 13.95 -19.26
N ILE A 43 2.92 14.78 -19.72
CA ILE A 43 1.51 14.66 -19.33
C ILE A 43 0.95 13.29 -19.73
N ALA A 44 1.21 12.85 -20.97
CA ALA A 44 0.77 11.55 -21.45
C ALA A 44 1.39 10.40 -20.64
N GLY A 45 2.68 10.50 -20.29
CA GLY A 45 3.35 9.53 -19.43
C GLY A 45 2.73 9.44 -18.04
N VAL A 46 2.44 10.58 -17.40
CA VAL A 46 1.76 10.61 -16.09
C VAL A 46 0.35 10.03 -16.20
N ALA A 47 -0.42 10.39 -17.23
CA ALA A 47 -1.75 9.85 -17.45
C ALA A 47 -1.72 8.32 -17.65
N LEU A 48 -0.74 7.81 -18.40
CA LEU A 48 -0.52 6.38 -18.56
C LEU A 48 -0.23 5.69 -17.24
N LEU A 49 0.66 6.26 -16.41
CA LEU A 49 0.96 5.70 -15.08
C LEU A 49 -0.29 5.65 -14.19
N MET A 50 -1.09 6.72 -14.17
CA MET A 50 -2.34 6.76 -13.40
C MET A 50 -3.33 5.68 -13.86
N VAL A 51 -3.46 5.47 -15.17
CA VAL A 51 -4.29 4.39 -15.72
C VAL A 51 -3.76 3.02 -15.32
N VAL A 52 -2.45 2.78 -15.43
CA VAL A 52 -1.83 1.52 -15.01
C VAL A 52 -2.04 1.26 -13.52
N THR A 53 -1.83 2.26 -12.67
CA THR A 53 -2.08 2.17 -11.22
C THR A 53 -3.55 1.86 -10.94
N GLY A 54 -4.48 2.53 -11.61
CA GLY A 54 -5.91 2.25 -11.48
C GLY A 54 -6.26 0.82 -11.90
N LEU A 55 -5.69 0.34 -13.00
CA LEU A 55 -5.86 -1.05 -13.45
C LEU A 55 -5.30 -2.04 -12.44
N THR A 56 -4.10 -1.80 -11.90
CA THR A 56 -3.50 -2.65 -10.86
C THR A 56 -4.42 -2.74 -9.64
N LEU A 57 -4.93 -1.60 -9.17
CA LEU A 57 -5.88 -1.57 -8.04
C LEU A 57 -7.19 -2.31 -8.35
N HIS A 58 -7.69 -2.21 -9.59
CA HIS A 58 -8.90 -2.92 -10.02
C HIS A 58 -8.71 -4.44 -10.06
N THR A 59 -7.52 -4.91 -10.45
CA THR A 59 -7.22 -6.35 -10.56
C THR A 59 -6.64 -6.96 -9.28
N ALA A 60 -6.23 -6.14 -8.32
CA ALA A 60 -5.60 -6.63 -7.09
C ALA A 60 -6.64 -7.33 -6.19
N PRO A 61 -6.30 -8.47 -5.56
CA PRO A 61 -7.14 -9.08 -4.54
C PRO A 61 -7.30 -8.12 -3.36
N THR A 62 -8.54 -7.82 -2.99
CA THR A 62 -8.86 -6.83 -1.93
C THR A 62 -8.70 -7.37 -0.52
N HIS A 63 -8.60 -8.69 -0.38
CA HIS A 63 -8.46 -9.35 0.90
C HIS A 63 -7.54 -10.56 0.75
N TYR A 64 -6.77 -10.81 1.80
CA TYR A 64 -5.98 -12.02 1.93
C TYR A 64 -6.82 -13.06 2.66
N GLU A 65 -7.10 -14.18 2.00
CA GLU A 65 -7.59 -15.37 2.69
C GLU A 65 -6.39 -16.20 3.16
N GLN A 66 -6.28 -16.39 4.48
CA GLN A 66 -5.22 -17.22 5.04
C GLN A 66 -5.46 -18.69 4.64
N PRO A 67 -4.53 -19.34 3.93
CA PRO A 67 -4.64 -20.75 3.62
C PRO A 67 -4.73 -21.54 4.92
N ILE A 68 -5.65 -22.50 4.99
CA ILE A 68 -5.73 -23.42 6.13
C ILE A 68 -4.44 -24.22 6.17
N SER A 69 -3.65 -24.03 7.22
CA SER A 69 -2.42 -24.80 7.43
C SER A 69 -2.74 -26.29 7.49
N PRO A 70 -1.92 -27.16 6.86
CA PRO A 70 -2.09 -28.60 6.98
C PRO A 70 -2.02 -29.01 8.45
N ALA A 71 -2.85 -29.99 8.83
CA ALA A 71 -2.94 -30.43 10.22
C ALA A 71 -1.59 -31.00 10.69
N GLU A 72 -0.92 -30.28 11.59
CA GLU A 72 0.30 -30.75 12.23
C GLU A 72 -0.07 -31.64 13.42
N ARG A 73 0.53 -32.83 13.49
CA ARG A 73 0.34 -33.72 14.65
C ARG A 73 1.11 -33.14 15.84
N VAL A 74 0.41 -32.36 16.64
CA VAL A 74 0.91 -31.94 17.95
C VAL A 74 0.98 -33.16 18.86
N GLY A 75 2.20 -33.56 19.23
CA GLY A 75 2.43 -34.60 20.23
C GLY A 75 2.02 -34.12 21.62
N GLY A 76 1.35 -34.98 22.41
CA GLY A 76 1.00 -34.68 23.79
C GLY A 76 -0.40 -34.10 24.01
N VAL A 77 -1.23 -33.96 22.96
CA VAL A 77 -2.66 -33.67 23.17
C VAL A 77 -3.32 -34.92 23.75
N PRO A 78 -3.99 -34.85 24.91
CA PRO A 78 -4.78 -35.96 25.41
C PRO A 78 -5.73 -36.43 24.31
N PRO A 79 -5.96 -37.76 24.17
CA PRO A 79 -6.92 -38.27 23.21
C PRO A 79 -8.23 -37.49 23.35
N ARG A 80 -8.91 -37.20 22.23
CA ARG A 80 -10.23 -36.54 22.20
C ARG A 80 -11.30 -37.45 22.82
N GLY A 81 -11.15 -37.83 24.08
CA GLY A 81 -12.24 -38.16 24.96
C GLY A 81 -12.67 -36.83 25.55
N GLY A 82 -13.87 -36.37 25.21
CA GLY A 82 -14.49 -35.30 25.97
C GLY A 82 -14.58 -35.65 27.46
N PRO A 83 -15.06 -34.73 28.31
CA PRO A 83 -15.33 -35.05 29.70
C PRO A 83 -16.12 -36.36 29.80
N GLN A 84 -15.73 -37.21 30.76
CA GLN A 84 -16.30 -38.54 30.93
C GLN A 84 -17.84 -38.43 31.00
N GLN A 85 -18.54 -39.30 30.27
CA GLN A 85 -20.01 -39.25 30.23
C GLN A 85 -20.55 -39.36 31.65
N LEU A 86 -21.39 -38.39 32.04
CA LEU A 86 -22.00 -38.38 33.36
C LEU A 86 -22.82 -39.64 33.55
N THR A 87 -22.53 -40.38 34.61
CA THR A 87 -23.34 -41.53 35.00
C THR A 87 -24.70 -41.04 35.52
N ALA A 88 -25.67 -41.95 35.63
CA ALA A 88 -26.99 -41.61 36.17
C ALA A 88 -26.92 -41.04 37.60
N GLN A 89 -25.91 -41.47 38.37
CA GLN A 89 -25.63 -40.95 39.71
C GLN A 89 -25.12 -39.50 39.65
N ASP A 90 -24.24 -39.18 38.71
CA ASP A 90 -23.71 -37.83 38.52
C ASP A 90 -24.82 -36.86 38.08
N LEU A 91 -25.74 -37.30 37.23
CA LEU A 91 -26.91 -36.49 36.84
C LEU A 91 -27.87 -36.22 38.00
N LYS A 92 -28.01 -37.18 38.93
CA LYS A 92 -28.82 -37.01 40.14
C LYS A 92 -28.15 -36.02 41.10
N LEU A 93 -26.84 -36.15 41.28
CA LEU A 93 -26.04 -35.24 42.09
C LEU A 93 -26.03 -33.81 41.51
N GLN A 94 -25.86 -33.67 40.20
CA GLN A 94 -25.90 -32.38 39.53
C GLN A 94 -27.25 -31.69 39.73
N ARG A 95 -28.37 -32.44 39.63
CA ARG A 95 -29.70 -31.91 39.91
C ARG A 95 -29.83 -31.45 41.37
N SER A 96 -29.45 -32.29 42.32
CA SER A 96 -29.54 -31.93 43.74
C SER A 96 -28.66 -30.72 44.11
N LEU A 97 -27.49 -30.58 43.47
CA LEU A 97 -26.60 -29.44 43.67
C LEU A 97 -27.18 -28.17 43.02
N ARG A 98 -27.76 -28.25 41.82
CA ARG A 98 -28.44 -27.09 41.19
C ARG A 98 -29.61 -26.59 42.04
N GLU A 99 -30.39 -27.51 42.60
CA GLU A 99 -31.52 -27.16 43.48
C GLU A 99 -31.03 -26.50 44.78
N GLN A 100 -29.95 -26.99 45.38
CA GLN A 100 -29.41 -26.42 46.63
C GLN A 100 -28.66 -25.09 46.43
N VAL A 101 -27.99 -24.88 45.30
CA VAL A 101 -27.22 -23.66 45.03
C VAL A 101 -28.10 -22.41 44.93
N ALA A 102 -29.39 -22.55 44.57
CA ALA A 102 -30.36 -21.46 44.61
C ALA A 102 -30.83 -21.08 46.03
N HIS A 103 -30.48 -21.89 47.04
CA HIS A 103 -30.97 -21.75 48.42
C HIS A 103 -29.87 -21.52 49.47
N GLY A 104 -28.64 -21.22 49.03
CA GLY A 104 -27.54 -20.84 49.92
C GLY A 104 -27.69 -19.37 50.39
N PRO A 105 -27.49 -19.07 51.69
CA PRO A 105 -27.86 -17.79 52.29
C PRO A 105 -27.08 -16.55 51.79
N GLU A 106 -26.07 -16.68 50.94
CA GLU A 106 -25.25 -15.54 50.48
C GLU A 106 -24.99 -15.46 48.96
N ARG A 107 -25.77 -16.11 48.09
CA ARG A 107 -25.55 -15.96 46.64
C ARG A 107 -26.33 -14.78 46.06
N LEU A 108 -25.62 -13.66 45.88
CA LEU A 108 -26.07 -12.51 45.08
C LEU A 108 -26.33 -12.96 43.63
N VAL A 109 -27.53 -12.67 43.14
CA VAL A 109 -27.95 -12.93 41.76
C VAL A 109 -27.46 -11.74 40.89
N PRO A 110 -26.80 -11.98 39.74
CA PRO A 110 -26.39 -10.87 38.88
C PRO A 110 -27.62 -10.19 38.27
N GLU A 111 -27.79 -8.91 38.58
CA GLU A 111 -28.77 -8.03 37.94
C GLU A 111 -28.45 -7.91 36.45
N THR A 112 -29.43 -8.27 35.62
CA THR A 112 -29.33 -8.21 34.16
C THR A 112 -29.83 -6.85 33.72
N ARG A 113 -28.91 -5.88 33.62
CA ARG A 113 -29.13 -4.66 32.86
C ARG A 113 -28.80 -4.90 31.39
#